data_AF-S8DVS4-F1
#
_entry.id   AF-S8DVS4-F1
#
_cell.length_a   1.000
_cell.length_b   1.000
_cell.length_c   1.000
_cell.angle_alpha   90.00
_cell.angle_beta   90.00
_cell.angle_gamma   90.00
#
_symmetry.space_group_name_H-M   'P 1'
#
loop_
_entity.id
_entity.type
_entity.pdbx_description
1 polymer ?
#
loop_
_entity_poly.entity_id
_entity_poly.type
_entity_poly.pdbx_seq_one_letter_code
_entity_poly.pdbx_strand_id
1 'polypeptide(L)'
;WWAKFKETFNDIVYKSHRHQCSTAPGGCKVDKKTEKLLKVCKRRFPCPVRPCTVMDPDSGALLMKQGEERLNSYSPTLTYLLRCNSDVTSLLSGTAIKAITAYVTDYITKTPLKTHAMFTAVKTVFSRNSDLFSGESGDRKICAR
;
A
#
# COMPACT_ATOMS: atom_id res chain seq x y z
N TRP A 1 -8.33 30.30 -6.22
CA TRP A 1 -7.76 28.94 -6.33
C TRP A 1 -7.14 28.46 -5.01
N TRP A 2 -6.14 29.16 -4.44
CA TRP A 2 -5.45 28.77 -3.19
C TRP A 2 -6.37 28.49 -1.99
N ALA A 3 -7.44 29.27 -1.80
CA ALA A 3 -8.44 29.02 -0.75
C ALA A 3 -9.10 27.64 -0.91
N LYS A 4 -9.60 27.33 -2.12
CA LYS A 4 -10.20 26.04 -2.46
C LYS A 4 -9.19 24.89 -2.34
N PHE A 5 -7.94 25.11 -2.75
CA PHE A 5 -6.86 24.14 -2.55
C PHE A 5 -6.71 23.80 -1.07
N LYS A 6 -6.57 24.82 -0.20
CA LYS A 6 -6.37 24.64 1.24
C LYS A 6 -7.54 23.91 1.90
N GLU A 7 -8.77 24.30 1.56
CA GLU A 7 -9.98 23.65 2.06
C GLU A 7 -10.04 22.16 1.65
N THR A 8 -9.85 21.89 0.36
CA THR A 8 -9.89 20.53 -0.18
C THR A 8 -8.77 19.67 0.41
N PHE A 9 -7.55 20.21 0.48
CA PHE A 9 -6.40 19.54 1.07
C PHE A 9 -6.63 19.20 2.54
N ASN A 10 -7.12 20.15 3.34
CA ASN A 10 -7.42 19.93 4.76
C ASN A 10 -8.47 18.82 4.94
N ASP A 11 -9.53 18.81 4.13
CA ASP A 11 -10.55 17.76 4.17
C ASP A 11 -9.95 16.37 3.86
N ILE A 12 -9.09 16.28 2.85
CA ILE A 12 -8.41 15.02 2.50
C ILE A 12 -7.50 14.56 3.63
N VAL A 13 -6.64 15.44 4.17
CA VAL A 13 -5.73 15.08 5.28
C VAL A 13 -6.52 14.60 6.48
N TYR A 14 -7.58 15.32 6.84
CA TYR A 14 -8.44 14.97 7.95
C TYR A 14 -9.06 13.58 7.78
N LYS A 15 -9.53 13.24 6.57
CA LYS A 15 -10.19 11.95 6.31
C LYS A 15 -9.23 10.78 6.10
N SER A 16 -8.05 11.00 5.51
CA SER A 16 -7.21 9.92 4.98
C SER A 16 -5.88 9.71 5.72
N HIS A 17 -5.31 10.74 6.34
CA HIS A 17 -3.97 10.66 6.94
C HIS A 17 -4.01 10.40 8.46
N ARG A 18 -5.17 10.57 9.09
CA ARG A 18 -5.36 10.33 10.52
C ARG A 18 -5.34 8.84 10.82
N HIS A 19 -4.49 8.45 11.75
CA HIS A 19 -4.43 7.09 12.23
C HIS A 19 -5.18 6.93 13.56
N GLN A 20 -6.20 6.07 13.54
CA GLN A 20 -6.80 5.54 14.75
C GLN A 20 -6.41 4.07 14.90
N CYS A 21 -5.91 3.73 16.08
CA CYS A 21 -5.54 2.36 16.36
C CYS A 21 -6.81 1.50 16.40
N SER A 22 -6.79 0.35 15.73
CA SER A 22 -7.87 -0.64 15.80
C SER A 22 -7.37 -1.94 16.40
N THR A 23 -8.16 -2.47 17.33
CA THR A 23 -8.02 -3.77 17.97
C THR A 23 -8.93 -4.83 17.36
N ALA A 24 -9.68 -4.49 16.31
CA ALA A 24 -10.48 -5.46 15.56
C ALA A 24 -9.56 -6.48 14.86
N PRO A 25 -10.07 -7.67 14.49
CA PRO A 25 -9.32 -8.64 13.70
C PRO A 25 -8.72 -8.00 12.44
N GLY A 26 -7.42 -8.22 12.21
CA GLY A 26 -6.67 -7.57 11.12
C GLY A 26 -6.26 -6.11 11.38
N GLY A 27 -6.63 -5.53 12.53
CA GLY A 27 -6.26 -4.18 12.95
C GLY A 27 -4.76 -3.99 13.21
N CYS A 28 -4.33 -2.73 13.39
CA CYS A 28 -2.92 -2.39 13.58
C CYS A 28 -2.36 -2.82 14.93
N LYS A 29 -3.21 -3.08 15.93
CA LYS A 29 -2.84 -3.59 17.25
C LYS A 29 -3.07 -5.09 17.41
N VAL A 30 -3.35 -5.84 16.35
CA VAL A 30 -3.58 -7.29 16.43
C VAL A 30 -2.56 -8.01 15.59
N ASP A 31 -1.81 -8.95 16.15
CA ASP A 31 -0.91 -9.80 15.38
C ASP A 31 -1.68 -10.67 14.37
N LYS A 32 -1.21 -10.78 13.13
CA LYS A 32 -1.97 -11.47 12.06
C LYS A 32 -1.94 -12.99 12.20
N LYS A 33 -0.95 -13.55 12.89
CA LYS A 33 -0.75 -15.00 13.00
C LYS A 33 -1.31 -15.56 14.30
N THR A 34 -1.17 -14.78 15.37
CA THR A 34 -1.52 -15.19 16.74
C THR A 34 -2.79 -14.54 17.27
N GLU A 35 -3.32 -13.53 16.56
CA GLU A 35 -4.48 -12.72 16.95
C GLU A 35 -4.33 -12.01 18.31
N LYS A 36 -3.12 -11.99 18.87
CA LYS A 36 -2.82 -11.33 20.14
C LYS A 36 -2.72 -9.83 19.96
N LEU A 37 -3.13 -9.10 21.00
CA LEU A 37 -2.95 -7.66 21.06
C LEU A 37 -1.47 -7.29 21.16
N LEU A 38 -1.06 -6.37 20.31
CA LEU A 38 0.28 -5.80 20.28
C LEU A 38 0.36 -4.58 21.19
N LYS A 39 1.44 -4.52 21.97
CA LYS A 39 1.76 -3.35 22.80
C LYS A 39 2.04 -2.11 21.94
N VAL A 40 2.70 -2.31 20.79
CA VAL A 40 3.08 -1.25 19.85
C VAL A 40 2.24 -1.34 18.58
N CYS A 41 1.85 -0.19 18.03
CA CYS A 41 1.14 -0.15 16.75
C CYS A 41 2.05 -0.62 15.61
N LYS A 42 1.59 -1.55 14.76
CA LYS A 42 2.34 -1.99 13.57
C LYS A 42 2.69 -0.85 12.62
N ARG A 43 1.85 0.20 12.60
CA ARG A 43 2.05 1.41 11.81
C ARG A 43 2.94 2.46 12.51
N ARG A 44 3.57 2.11 13.64
CA ARG A 44 4.54 2.93 14.39
C ARG A 44 4.00 4.25 14.95
N PHE A 45 2.71 4.27 15.27
CA PHE A 45 2.09 5.40 15.99
C PHE A 45 2.22 5.24 17.51
N PRO A 46 2.38 6.35 18.27
CA PRO A 46 2.45 7.74 17.82
C PRO A 46 3.75 8.10 17.08
N CYS A 47 3.65 8.92 16.04
CA CYS A 47 4.79 9.48 15.32
C CYS A 47 5.48 10.57 16.16
N PRO A 48 6.81 10.72 16.07
CA PRO A 48 7.52 11.79 16.78
C PRO A 48 7.10 13.18 16.28
N VAL A 49 6.66 14.03 17.20
CA VAL A 49 6.30 15.43 16.94
C VAL A 49 7.56 16.29 16.94
N ARG A 50 7.67 17.18 15.96
CA ARG A 50 8.78 18.13 15.80
C ARG A 50 8.23 19.51 15.43
N PRO A 51 8.53 20.56 16.21
CA PRO A 51 7.98 21.90 15.95
C PRO A 51 8.55 22.56 14.69
N CYS A 52 9.76 22.17 14.28
CA CYS A 52 10.47 22.67 13.12
C CYS A 52 11.24 21.55 12.40
N THR A 53 11.60 21.80 11.14
CA THR A 53 12.47 20.92 10.38
C THR A 53 13.91 21.14 10.83
N VAL A 54 14.61 20.07 11.18
CA VAL A 54 15.99 20.11 11.67
C VAL A 54 16.85 19.11 10.92
N MET A 55 18.15 19.38 10.82
CA MET A 55 19.13 18.39 10.36
C MET A 55 19.62 17.61 11.57
N ASP A 56 19.59 16.29 11.48
CA ASP A 56 20.19 15.42 12.48
C ASP A 56 21.72 15.52 12.38
N PRO A 57 22.42 15.92 13.46
CA PRO A 57 23.86 16.17 13.41
C PRO A 57 24.68 14.90 13.17
N ASP A 58 24.19 13.74 13.61
CA ASP A 58 24.92 12.48 13.51
C ASP A 58 24.75 11.81 12.14
N SER A 59 23.52 11.76 11.63
CA SER A 59 23.21 11.08 10.35
C SER A 59 23.16 12.01 9.14
N GLY A 60 23.20 13.33 9.35
CA GLY A 60 22.96 14.34 8.32
C GLY A 60 21.53 14.34 7.76
N ALA A 61 20.62 13.54 8.34
CA ALA A 61 19.28 13.38 7.81
C ALA A 61 18.40 14.61 8.12
N LEU A 62 17.60 15.03 7.15
CA LEU A 62 16.62 16.10 7.36
C LEU A 62 15.37 15.53 8.04
N LEU A 63 15.16 15.89 9.30
CA LEU A 63 13.98 15.55 10.08
C LEU A 63 12.91 16.62 9.88
N MET A 64 11.86 16.29 9.14
CA MET A 64 10.79 17.23 8.80
C MET A 64 9.97 17.62 10.03
N LYS A 65 9.48 18.87 10.03
CA LYS A 65 8.45 19.34 10.96
C LYS A 65 7.24 18.38 10.94
N GLN A 66 6.79 17.97 12.12
CA GLN A 66 5.62 17.12 12.31
C GLN A 66 4.82 17.65 13.50
N GLY A 67 3.64 18.22 13.27
CA GLY A 67 2.85 18.82 14.34
C GLY A 67 1.98 17.83 15.12
N GLU A 68 1.65 16.70 14.49
CA GLU A 68 0.60 15.78 14.98
C GLU A 68 1.14 14.36 15.07
N GLU A 69 1.05 13.76 16.25
CA GLU A 69 1.53 12.41 16.50
C GLU A 69 0.72 11.33 15.78
N ARG A 70 -0.54 11.61 15.41
CA ARG A 70 -1.46 10.66 14.78
C ARG A 70 -1.68 10.89 13.29
N LEU A 71 -0.86 11.72 12.66
CA LEU A 71 -0.82 11.91 11.22
C LEU A 71 0.43 11.27 10.62
N ASN A 72 0.29 10.69 9.43
CA ASN A 72 1.45 10.42 8.59
C ASN A 72 2.08 11.73 8.11
N SER A 73 3.36 11.69 7.75
CA SER A 73 4.02 12.78 7.03
C SER A 73 3.46 12.87 5.61
N TYR A 74 3.11 14.06 5.14
CA TYR A 74 2.48 14.25 3.83
C TYR A 74 3.07 15.43 3.06
N SER A 75 2.82 15.46 1.76
CA SER A 75 3.10 16.61 0.89
C SER A 75 1.79 17.22 0.42
N PRO A 76 1.52 18.52 0.68
CA PRO A 76 0.25 19.14 0.29
C PRO A 76 -0.10 18.96 -1.18
N THR A 77 0.89 19.06 -2.07
CA THR A 77 0.71 18.88 -3.51
C THR A 77 0.34 17.44 -3.85
N LEU A 78 1.09 16.45 -3.33
CA LEU A 78 0.79 15.03 -3.61
C LEU A 78 -0.55 14.62 -3.05
N THR A 79 -0.87 15.01 -1.81
CA THR A 79 -2.15 14.72 -1.17
C THR A 79 -3.32 15.31 -1.98
N TYR A 80 -3.17 16.54 -2.48
CA TYR A 80 -4.20 17.19 -3.29
C TYR A 80 -4.40 16.52 -4.65
N LEU A 81 -3.32 16.07 -5.30
CA LEU A 81 -3.40 15.42 -6.62
C LEU A 81 -3.90 13.98 -6.51
N LEU A 82 -3.36 13.19 -5.59
CA LEU A 82 -3.63 11.75 -5.46
C LEU A 82 -4.87 11.45 -4.62
N ARG A 83 -5.36 12.42 -3.83
CA ARG A 83 -6.57 12.29 -2.98
C ARG A 83 -6.54 11.10 -2.02
N CYS A 84 -5.36 10.65 -1.63
CA CYS A 84 -5.16 9.47 -0.79
C CYS A 84 -4.11 9.74 0.31
N ASN A 85 -3.99 8.78 1.22
CA ASN A 85 -2.94 8.81 2.25
C ASN A 85 -1.56 8.67 1.60
N SER A 86 -0.71 9.66 1.81
CA SER A 86 0.70 9.63 1.45
C SER A 86 1.54 9.55 2.72
N ASP A 87 2.60 8.73 2.70
CA ASP A 87 3.61 8.66 3.74
C ASP A 87 4.95 9.10 3.14
N VAL A 88 5.27 10.39 3.31
CA VAL A 88 6.42 11.03 2.68
C VAL A 88 7.57 11.14 3.67
N THR A 89 8.76 10.71 3.25
CA THR A 89 9.99 10.83 4.05
C THR A 89 11.08 11.53 3.25
N SER A 90 11.94 12.27 3.94
CA SER A 90 13.17 12.81 3.34
C SER A 90 14.18 11.69 3.11
N LEU A 91 14.86 11.74 1.96
CA LEU A 91 15.87 10.78 1.54
C LEU A 91 17.27 11.40 1.45
N LEU A 92 17.52 12.50 2.13
CA LEU A 92 18.80 13.22 2.03
C LEU A 92 20.00 12.49 2.65
N SER A 93 19.79 11.37 3.36
CA SER A 93 20.87 10.55 3.91
C SER A 93 21.13 9.31 3.04
N GLY A 94 22.41 8.99 2.79
CA GLY A 94 22.80 7.83 1.97
C GLY A 94 22.31 6.50 2.54
N THR A 95 22.19 6.39 3.87
CA THR A 95 21.63 5.20 4.54
C THR A 95 20.13 5.07 4.26
N ALA A 96 19.38 6.17 4.28
CA ALA A 96 17.96 6.20 3.98
C ALA A 96 17.69 5.78 2.53
N ILE A 97 18.47 6.31 1.57
CA ILE A 97 18.36 5.92 0.15
C ILE A 97 18.63 4.42 0.00
N LYS A 98 19.73 3.92 0.56
CA LYS A 98 20.08 2.49 0.45
C LYS A 98 18.98 1.60 1.02
N ALA A 99 18.43 1.96 2.17
CA ALA A 99 17.34 1.21 2.81
C ALA A 99 16.06 1.21 1.95
N ILE A 100 15.65 2.36 1.39
CA ILE A 100 14.47 2.44 0.54
C ILE A 100 14.68 1.70 -0.78
N THR A 101 15.83 1.86 -1.43
CA THR A 101 16.13 1.13 -2.67
C THR A 101 16.07 -0.38 -2.46
N ALA A 102 16.66 -0.89 -1.38
CA ALA A 102 16.57 -2.31 -1.04
C ALA A 102 15.11 -2.75 -0.79
N TYR A 103 14.35 -1.97 -0.03
CA TYR A 103 12.95 -2.27 0.26
C TYR A 103 12.06 -2.29 -0.99
N VAL A 104 12.18 -1.27 -1.84
CA VAL A 104 11.43 -1.19 -3.10
C VAL A 104 11.81 -2.35 -4.02
N THR A 105 13.10 -2.68 -4.11
CA THR A 105 13.57 -3.82 -4.90
C THR A 105 13.00 -5.14 -4.38
N ASP A 106 13.05 -5.40 -3.07
CA ASP A 106 12.44 -6.59 -2.46
C ASP A 106 10.94 -6.67 -2.76
N TYR A 107 10.24 -5.53 -2.73
CA TYR A 107 8.81 -5.48 -3.00
C TYR A 107 8.48 -5.77 -4.48
N ILE A 108 9.22 -5.17 -5.42
CA ILE A 108 9.02 -5.36 -6.87
C ILE A 108 9.40 -6.79 -7.28
N THR A 109 10.48 -7.32 -6.72
CA THR A 109 10.98 -8.66 -7.04
C THR A 109 10.21 -9.78 -6.32
N LYS A 110 9.33 -9.43 -5.38
CA LYS A 110 8.45 -10.37 -4.69
C LYS A 110 7.57 -11.08 -5.71
N THR A 111 7.77 -12.38 -5.89
CA THR A 111 7.02 -13.17 -6.87
C THR A 111 5.51 -13.04 -6.60
N PRO A 112 4.72 -12.43 -7.50
CA PRO A 112 3.37 -11.98 -7.19
C PRO A 112 2.35 -13.11 -7.10
N LEU A 113 2.68 -14.33 -7.54
CA LEU A 113 1.81 -15.49 -7.41
C LEU A 113 2.64 -16.78 -7.40
N LYS A 114 2.29 -17.73 -6.52
CA LYS A 114 2.86 -19.09 -6.59
C LYS A 114 2.38 -19.74 -7.88
N THR A 115 3.27 -20.37 -8.64
CA THR A 115 2.95 -21.01 -9.94
C THR A 115 1.76 -21.97 -9.85
N HIS A 116 1.63 -22.70 -8.73
CA HIS A 116 0.47 -23.57 -8.48
C HIS A 116 -0.88 -22.83 -8.50
N ALA A 117 -0.95 -21.60 -7.98
CA ALA A 117 -2.17 -20.80 -8.01
C ALA A 117 -2.54 -20.34 -9.42
N MET A 118 -1.54 -20.05 -10.26
CA MET A 118 -1.75 -19.77 -11.70
C MET A 118 -2.33 -20.99 -12.40
N PHE A 119 -1.71 -22.16 -12.24
CA PHE A 119 -2.20 -23.41 -12.83
C PHE A 119 -3.58 -23.82 -12.30
N THR A 120 -3.88 -23.55 -11.03
CA THR A 120 -5.20 -23.78 -10.46
C THR A 120 -6.24 -22.91 -11.14
N ALA A 121 -5.98 -21.61 -11.32
CA ALA A 121 -6.90 -20.71 -12.01
C ALA A 121 -7.15 -21.14 -13.46
N VAL A 122 -6.08 -21.50 -14.19
CA VAL A 122 -6.18 -22.04 -15.55
C VAL A 122 -7.04 -23.31 -15.55
N LYS A 123 -6.73 -24.28 -14.68
CA LYS A 123 -7.51 -25.52 -14.54
C LYS A 123 -8.98 -25.23 -14.24
N THR A 124 -9.29 -24.31 -13.34
CA THR A 124 -10.67 -23.93 -13.01
C THR A 124 -11.41 -23.35 -14.21
N VAL A 125 -10.77 -22.52 -15.03
CA VAL A 125 -11.37 -21.98 -16.27
C VAL A 125 -11.60 -23.10 -17.28
N PHE A 126 -10.63 -24.00 -17.49
CA PHE A 126 -10.78 -25.13 -18.40
C PHE A 126 -11.86 -26.12 -17.96
N SER A 127 -11.92 -26.46 -16.66
CA SER A 127 -12.96 -27.36 -16.13
C SER A 127 -14.36 -26.74 -16.16
N ARG A 128 -14.49 -25.41 -16.08
CA ARG A 128 -15.80 -24.73 -16.21
C ARG A 128 -16.28 -24.64 -17.67
N ASN A 129 -15.35 -24.61 -18.62
CA ASN A 129 -15.65 -24.50 -20.05
C ASN A 129 -15.42 -25.83 -20.79
N SER A 130 -15.40 -26.97 -20.07
CA SER A 130 -15.15 -28.30 -20.66
C SER A 130 -16.09 -28.58 -21.82
N ASP A 131 -17.33 -28.14 -21.71
CA ASP A 131 -18.37 -28.39 -22.71
C ASP A 131 -18.16 -27.58 -24.00
N LEU A 132 -17.46 -26.44 -23.91
CA LEU A 132 -17.10 -25.59 -25.05
C LEU A 132 -15.96 -26.20 -25.89
N PHE A 133 -15.07 -26.97 -25.25
CA PHE A 133 -13.89 -27.59 -25.88
C PHE A 133 -14.08 -29.08 -26.21
N SER A 134 -15.11 -29.71 -25.67
CA SER A 134 -15.44 -31.13 -25.94
C SER A 134 -16.26 -31.31 -27.25
N GLY A 135 -16.44 -30.23 -28.02
CA GLY A 135 -17.25 -30.17 -29.23
C GLY A 135 -16.49 -30.17 -30.55
N GLU A 136 -15.45 -30.99 -30.73
CA GLU A 136 -14.91 -31.32 -32.07
C GLU A 136 -14.61 -32.82 -32.18
N SER A 137 -15.67 -33.62 -32.35
CA SER A 137 -15.60 -35.01 -32.85
C SER A 137 -16.98 -35.37 -33.42
N GLY A 138 -17.36 -34.72 -34.51
CA GLY A 138 -18.68 -34.89 -35.13
C GLY A 138 -18.62 -34.60 -36.61
N ASP A 139 -18.26 -35.64 -37.36
CA ASP A 139 -18.21 -35.74 -38.82
C ASP A 139 -19.48 -35.11 -39.45
N ARG A 140 -19.36 -33.89 -40.00
CA ARG A 140 -20.49 -33.24 -40.69
C ARG A 140 -20.59 -33.84 -42.10
N LYS A 141 -21.42 -34.87 -42.26
CA LYS A 141 -21.94 -35.24 -43.58
C LYS A 141 -22.73 -34.06 -44.15
N ILE A 142 -22.15 -33.40 -45.15
CA ILE A 142 -22.82 -32.42 -46.00
C ILE A 142 -23.89 -33.19 -46.79
N CYS A 143 -25.16 -32.93 -46.53
CA CYS A 143 -26.25 -33.32 -47.43
C CYS A 143 -26.71 -32.07 -48.17
N ALA A 144 -26.40 -32.04 -49.47
CA ALA A 144 -26.90 -31.04 -50.40
C ALA A 144 -28.41 -31.23 -50.60
N ARG A 145 -29.14 -30.12 -50.59
CA ARG A 145 -30.48 -29.99 -51.17
C ARG A 145 -30.51 -28.73 -52.02
#